data_AF-A0A4R1YWF6-F1
#
_entry.id   AF-A0A4R1YWF6-F1
#
_cell.length_a   1.000
_cell.length_b   1.000
_cell.length_c   1.000
_cell.angle_alpha   90.00
_cell.angle_beta   90.00
_cell.angle_gamma   90.00
#
_symmetry.space_group_name_H-M   'P 1'
#
loop_
_entity.id
_entity.type
_entity.pdbx_description
1 polymer ?
#
loop_
_entity_poly.entity_id
_entity_poly.type
_entity_poly.pdbx_seq_one_letter_code
_entity_poly.pdbx_strand_id
1 'polypeptide(L)'
;MDDKLTPRQLKRLQEREMIDEYHKMVTEKALEPLYQSFMEWKSGTLPYFELTELIHQFHKKNQEIYKDFNYTEYHELVLLAKMKLGRLTEEEIKDNKRLLEILGYEDRSTGLEE
;
A
#
# COMPACT_ATOMS: atom_id res chain seq x y z
N MET A 1 22.37 -13.34 27.64
CA MET A 1 22.81 -12.10 26.95
C MET A 1 21.55 -11.42 26.51
N ASP A 2 21.24 -10.25 27.07
CA ASP A 2 20.10 -9.46 26.62
C ASP A 2 20.41 -8.93 25.23
N ASP A 3 19.92 -9.63 24.20
CA ASP A 3 20.07 -9.24 22.81
C ASP A 3 19.10 -8.08 22.52
N LYS A 4 19.39 -6.91 23.11
CA LYS A 4 18.62 -5.69 22.87
C LYS A 4 19.07 -5.07 21.56
N LEU A 5 18.11 -4.91 20.65
CA LEU A 5 18.31 -4.21 19.38
C LEU A 5 18.86 -2.81 19.63
N THR A 6 19.82 -2.39 18.79
CA THR A 6 20.25 -1.00 18.73
C THR A 6 19.10 -0.10 18.23
N PRO A 7 19.10 1.20 18.55
CA PRO A 7 18.07 2.12 18.06
C PRO A 7 17.91 2.11 16.53
N ARG A 8 19.02 1.95 15.80
CA ARG A 8 19.01 1.85 14.33
C ARG A 8 18.34 0.57 13.84
N GLN A 9 18.57 -0.55 14.51
CA GLN A 9 17.93 -1.83 14.17
C GLN A 9 16.43 -1.78 14.49
N LEU A 10 16.06 -1.20 15.62
CA LEU A 10 14.65 -1.01 16.00
C LEU A 10 13.91 -0.14 14.97
N LYS A 11 14.50 1.00 14.56
CA LYS A 11 13.92 1.86 13.52
C LYS A 11 13.68 1.09 12.21
N ARG A 12 14.68 0.33 11.75
CA ARG A 12 14.56 -0.50 10.53
C ARG A 12 13.49 -1.58 10.64
N LEU A 13 13.31 -2.16 11.83
CA LEU A 13 12.26 -3.15 12.06
C LEU A 13 10.87 -2.50 11.95
N GLN A 14 10.67 -1.36 12.61
CA GLN A 14 9.41 -0.60 12.54
C GLN A 14 9.09 -0.16 11.11
N GLU A 15 10.09 0.28 10.34
CA GLU A 15 9.92 0.61 8.92
C GLU A 15 9.47 -0.59 8.09
N ARG A 16 10.07 -1.77 8.31
CA ARG A 16 9.66 -3.01 7.62
C ARG A 16 8.23 -3.40 7.97
N GLU A 17 7.86 -3.34 9.24
CA GLU A 17 6.49 -3.62 9.70
C GLU A 17 5.47 -2.68 9.04
N MET A 18 5.80 -1.39 8.89
CA MET A 18 4.94 -0.45 8.18
C MET A 18 4.82 -0.76 6.69
N ILE A 19 5.91 -1.15 6.04
CA ILE A 19 5.89 -1.55 4.63
C ILE A 19 5.05 -2.81 4.45
N ASP A 20 5.19 -3.79 5.35
CA ASP A 20 4.41 -5.04 5.31
C ASP A 20 2.91 -4.78 5.51
N GLU A 21 2.56 -3.89 6.46
CA GLU A 21 1.18 -3.46 6.68
C GLU A 21 0.60 -2.76 5.44
N TYR A 22 1.37 -1.87 4.83
CA TYR A 22 0.97 -1.19 3.60
C TYR A 22 0.79 -2.18 2.44
N HIS A 23 1.72 -3.12 2.26
CA HIS A 23 1.66 -4.17 1.24
C HIS A 23 0.42 -5.04 1.40
N LYS A 24 0.14 -5.47 2.63
CA LYS A 24 -1.06 -6.23 2.96
C LYS A 24 -2.32 -5.44 2.60
N MET A 25 -2.41 -4.19 3.04
CA MET A 25 -3.58 -3.34 2.76
C MET A 25 -3.85 -3.20 1.25
N VAL A 26 -2.84 -2.91 0.43
CA VAL A 26 -3.06 -2.73 -1.01
C VAL A 26 -3.41 -4.03 -1.71
N THR A 27 -2.81 -5.15 -1.28
CA THR A 27 -3.09 -6.47 -1.82
C THR A 27 -4.50 -6.94 -1.47
N GLU A 28 -4.91 -6.79 -0.22
CA GLU A 28 -6.28 -7.13 0.22
C GLU A 28 -7.33 -6.27 -0.48
N LYS A 29 -7.08 -4.96 -0.63
CA LYS A 29 -7.96 -4.08 -1.43
C LYS A 29 -8.05 -4.50 -2.90
N ALA A 30 -6.98 -5.06 -3.47
CA ALA A 30 -6.99 -5.57 -4.83
C ALA A 30 -7.69 -6.93 -4.96
N LEU A 31 -7.65 -7.74 -3.91
CA LEU A 31 -8.33 -9.04 -3.83
C LEU A 31 -9.84 -8.91 -3.63
N GLU A 32 -10.30 -7.89 -2.90
CA GLU A 32 -11.73 -7.75 -2.54
C GLU A 32 -12.68 -7.80 -3.76
N PRO A 33 -12.45 -7.08 -4.87
CA PRO A 33 -13.30 -7.20 -6.06
C PRO A 33 -13.29 -8.61 -6.64
N LEU A 34 -12.14 -9.29 -6.66
CA LEU A 34 -12.04 -10.65 -7.17
C LEU A 34 -12.82 -11.62 -6.29
N TYR A 35 -12.79 -11.44 -4.97
CA TYR A 35 -13.60 -12.22 -4.04
C TYR A 35 -15.10 -12.06 -4.35
N GLN A 36 -15.57 -10.84 -4.59
CA GLN A 36 -16.97 -10.61 -4.99
C GLN A 36 -17.31 -11.33 -6.30
N SER A 37 -16.42 -11.31 -7.30
CA SER A 37 -16.61 -12.05 -8.55
C SER A 37 -16.72 -13.57 -8.34
N PHE A 38 -15.95 -14.13 -7.39
CA PHE A 38 -16.12 -15.55 -7.02
C PHE A 38 -17.50 -15.83 -6.39
N MET A 39 -18.01 -14.91 -5.57
CA MET A 39 -19.34 -15.04 -4.97
C MET A 39 -20.45 -14.95 -6.03
N GLU A 40 -20.32 -14.02 -6.97
CA GLU A 40 -21.25 -13.88 -8.10
C GLU A 40 -21.25 -15.11 -8.99
N TRP A 41 -20.08 -15.66 -9.31
CA TRP A 41 -19.97 -16.89 -10.08
C TRP A 41 -20.60 -18.07 -9.35
N LYS A 42 -20.33 -18.22 -8.05
CA LYS A 42 -20.91 -19.29 -7.23
C LYS A 42 -22.43 -19.21 -7.16
N SER A 43 -22.99 -17.99 -7.23
CA SER A 43 -24.44 -17.78 -7.27
C SER A 43 -25.08 -18.02 -8.66
N GLY A 44 -24.27 -18.15 -9.71
CA GLY A 44 -24.72 -18.26 -11.10
C GLY A 44 -24.97 -16.92 -11.80
N THR A 45 -24.73 -15.80 -11.12
CA THR A 45 -24.92 -14.43 -11.67
C THR A 45 -23.78 -14.03 -12.61
N LEU A 46 -22.59 -14.60 -12.42
CA LEU A 46 -21.42 -14.38 -13.27
C LEU A 46 -21.05 -15.68 -14.01
N PRO A 47 -20.97 -15.69 -15.36
CA PRO A 47 -20.56 -16.88 -16.08
C PRO A 47 -19.07 -17.17 -15.88
N TYR A 48 -18.68 -18.44 -16.00
CA TYR A 48 -17.31 -18.88 -15.70
C TYR A 48 -16.24 -18.15 -16.54
N PHE A 49 -16.53 -17.82 -17.80
CA PHE A 49 -15.56 -17.17 -18.69
C PHE A 49 -15.26 -15.72 -18.27
N GLU A 50 -16.25 -15.01 -17.72
CA GLU A 50 -16.04 -13.66 -17.16
C GLU A 50 -15.21 -13.73 -15.88
N LEU A 51 -15.49 -14.69 -14.98
CA LEU A 51 -14.66 -14.91 -13.81
C LEU A 51 -13.20 -15.19 -14.20
N THR A 52 -12.97 -16.02 -15.23
CA THR A 52 -11.60 -16.29 -15.68
C THR A 52 -10.90 -15.03 -16.18
N GLU A 53 -11.59 -14.14 -16.90
CA GLU A 53 -10.99 -12.87 -17.34
C GLU A 53 -10.67 -11.96 -16.14
N LEU A 54 -11.56 -11.87 -15.15
CA LEU A 54 -11.33 -11.08 -13.94
C LEU A 54 -10.13 -11.59 -13.12
N ILE A 55 -9.92 -12.92 -13.07
CA ILE A 55 -8.71 -13.51 -12.49
C ILE A 55 -7.46 -13.06 -13.25
N HIS A 56 -7.48 -13.04 -14.59
CA HIS A 56 -6.35 -12.56 -15.38
C HIS A 56 -6.05 -11.07 -15.14
N GLN A 57 -7.08 -10.25 -15.03
CA GLN A 57 -6.92 -8.83 -14.73
C GLN A 57 -6.37 -8.60 -13.31
N PHE A 58 -6.82 -9.39 -12.34
CA PHE A 58 -6.22 -9.40 -11.01
C PHE A 58 -4.73 -9.78 -11.05
N HIS A 59 -4.34 -10.81 -11.80
CA HIS A 59 -2.92 -11.18 -11.93
C HIS A 59 -2.06 -10.04 -12.47
N LYS A 60 -2.53 -9.30 -13.48
CA LYS A 60 -1.83 -8.10 -13.99
C LYS A 60 -1.68 -7.05 -12.89
N LYS A 61 -2.77 -6.73 -12.18
CA LYS A 61 -2.73 -5.76 -11.07
C LYS A 61 -1.78 -6.19 -9.96
N ASN A 62 -1.79 -7.47 -9.59
CA ASN A 62 -0.91 -8.02 -8.57
C ASN A 62 0.56 -8.01 -8.99
N GLN A 63 0.85 -8.16 -10.29
CA GLN A 63 2.19 -7.96 -10.83
C GLN A 63 2.65 -6.50 -10.67
N GLU A 64 1.77 -5.53 -10.92
CA GLU A 64 2.13 -4.11 -10.68
C GLU A 64 2.35 -3.83 -9.19
N ILE A 65 1.51 -4.36 -8.29
CA ILE A 65 1.76 -4.27 -6.84
C ILE A 65 3.13 -4.89 -6.50
N TYR A 66 3.46 -6.06 -7.03
CA TYR A 66 4.77 -6.66 -6.79
C TYR A 66 5.91 -5.74 -7.25
N LYS A 67 5.81 -5.13 -8.43
CA LYS A 67 6.82 -4.20 -8.95
C LYS A 67 6.97 -2.97 -8.05
N ASP A 68 5.86 -2.38 -7.61
CA ASP A 68 5.87 -1.22 -6.72
C ASP A 68 6.66 -1.49 -5.44
N PHE A 69 6.58 -2.70 -4.86
CA PHE A 69 7.29 -3.02 -3.63
C PHE A 69 8.72 -3.53 -3.82
N ASN A 70 9.09 -4.00 -5.02
CA ASN A 70 10.42 -4.55 -5.29
C ASN A 70 11.34 -3.60 -6.06
N TYR A 71 10.78 -2.62 -6.77
CA TYR A 71 11.55 -1.68 -7.60
C TYR A 71 11.48 -0.23 -7.12
N THR A 72 10.65 0.08 -6.13
CA THR A 72 10.67 1.39 -5.47
C THR A 72 11.82 1.45 -4.46
N GLU A 73 12.53 2.57 -4.43
CA GLU A 73 13.60 2.80 -3.46
C GLU A 73 13.06 2.73 -2.02
N TYR A 74 13.84 2.13 -1.12
CA TYR A 74 13.36 1.82 0.24
C TYR A 74 12.85 3.05 1.00
N HIS A 75 13.53 4.20 0.87
CA HIS A 75 13.11 5.46 1.49
C HIS A 75 11.74 5.93 0.99
N GLU A 76 11.52 5.85 -0.33
CA GLU A 76 10.25 6.22 -0.95
C GLU A 76 9.13 5.27 -0.52
N LEU A 77 9.42 3.97 -0.43
CA LEU A 77 8.46 2.97 0.02
C LEU A 77 8.04 3.18 1.49
N VAL A 78 8.96 3.58 2.37
CA VAL A 78 8.65 3.96 3.75
C VAL A 78 7.75 5.20 3.79
N LEU A 79 8.04 6.23 3.00
CA LEU A 79 7.21 7.43 2.93
C LEU A 79 5.81 7.12 2.36
N LEU A 80 5.72 6.31 1.31
CA LEU A 80 4.47 5.83 0.74
C LEU A 80 3.65 5.07 1.78
N ALA A 81 4.27 4.14 2.51
CA ALA A 81 3.59 3.39 3.56
C ALA A 81 3.05 4.32 4.65
N LYS A 82 3.87 5.24 5.16
CA LYS A 82 3.44 6.25 6.14
C LYS A 82 2.31 7.11 5.60
N MET A 83 2.41 7.57 4.36
CA MET A 83 1.38 8.39 3.73
C MET A 83 0.05 7.65 3.66
N LYS A 84 0.05 6.44 3.10
CA LYS A 84 -1.17 5.66 2.87
C LYS A 84 -1.77 5.11 4.17
N LEU A 85 -0.96 4.94 5.23
CA LEU A 85 -1.40 4.56 6.57
C LEU A 85 -1.73 5.77 7.47
N GLY A 86 -1.56 7.02 7.00
CA GLY A 86 -1.83 8.23 7.80
C GLY A 86 -0.85 8.46 8.96
N ARG A 87 0.41 8.06 8.79
CA ARG A 87 1.48 8.08 9.80
C ARG A 87 2.67 8.99 9.42
N LEU A 88 2.48 9.90 8.47
CA LEU A 88 3.48 10.94 8.16
C LEU A 88 3.56 11.95 9.31
N THR A 89 4.77 12.36 9.69
CA THR A 89 4.98 13.49 10.60
C THR A 89 5.04 14.81 9.83
N GLU A 90 4.82 15.94 10.52
CA GLU A 90 4.94 17.27 9.92
C GLU A 90 6.37 17.54 9.38
N GLU A 91 7.39 17.08 10.10
CA GLU A 91 8.79 17.16 9.66
C GLU A 91 9.01 16.37 8.36
N GLU A 92 8.46 15.15 8.27
CA GLU A 92 8.56 14.33 7.06
C GLU A 92 7.82 14.95 5.88
N ILE A 93 6.66 15.56 6.12
CA ILE A 93 5.91 16.29 5.09
C ILE A 93 6.74 17.46 4.57
N LYS A 94 7.33 18.25 5.47
CA LYS A 94 8.15 19.40 5.12
C LYS A 94 9.41 19.00 4.34
N ASP A 95 10.13 18.00 4.84
CA ASP A 95 11.42 17.58 4.28
C ASP A 95 11.27 16.86 2.94
N ASN A 96 10.13 16.19 2.71
CA ASN A 96 9.88 15.39 1.52
C ASN A 96 8.77 15.97 0.62
N LYS A 97 8.43 17.25 0.78
CA LYS A 97 7.28 17.90 0.10
C LYS A 97 7.20 17.56 -1.40
N ARG A 98 8.27 17.80 -2.15
CA ARG A 98 8.29 17.54 -3.61
C ARG A 98 8.07 16.08 -3.97
N LEU A 99 8.64 15.16 -3.20
CA LEU A 99 8.46 13.72 -3.41
C LEU A 99 7.02 13.33 -3.08
N LEU A 100 6.48 13.81 -1.96
CA LEU A 100 5.09 13.55 -1.56
C LEU A 100 4.09 14.08 -2.61
N GLU A 101 4.33 15.25 -3.19
CA GLU A 101 3.54 15.78 -4.32
C GLU A 101 3.55 14.83 -5.53
N ILE A 102 4.71 14.30 -5.90
CA ILE A 102 4.85 13.30 -6.99
C ILE A 102 4.08 12.01 -6.66
N LEU A 103 4.07 11.62 -5.39
CA LEU A 103 3.37 10.43 -4.89
C LEU A 103 1.85 10.66 -4.67
N GLY A 104 1.35 11.86 -4.99
CA GLY A 104 -0.07 12.21 -4.90
C GLY A 104 -0.54 12.50 -3.48
N TYR A 105 0.32 13.05 -2.62
CA TYR A 105 -0.09 13.59 -1.34
C TYR A 105 -0.84 14.91 -1.52
N GLU A 106 -2.07 14.95 -1.03
CA GLU A 106 -2.85 16.19 -0.91
C GLU A 106 -2.84 16.61 0.56
N ASP A 107 -2.23 17.75 0.85
CA ASP A 107 -2.17 18.30 2.19
C ASP A 107 -3.60 18.71 2.63
N ARG A 108 -4.17 17.94 3.55
CA ARG A 108 -5.52 18.19 4.07
C ARG A 108 -5.56 19.32 5.12
N SER A 109 -4.42 19.92 5.47
CA SER A 109 -4.37 21.01 6.45
C SER A 109 -4.93 22.35 5.93
N THR A 110 -5.19 22.48 4.63
CA THR A 110 -5.77 23.71 4.02
C THR A 110 -7.30 23.70 3.94
N GLY A 111 -8.00 22.78 4.62
CA GLY A 111 -9.45 22.59 4.52
C GLY A 111 -10.30 23.02 5.72
N LEU A 112 -9.76 23.83 6.65
CA LEU A 112 -10.49 24.33 7.82
C LEU A 112 -10.59 25.87 7.82
N GLU A 113 -11.04 26.44 6.72
CA GLU A 113 -11.62 27.79 6.68
C GLU A 113 -12.97 27.74 5.93
N GLU A 114 -14.03 27.32 6.63
CA GLU A 114 -15.42 27.74 6.38
C GLU A 114 -16.15 27.97 7.70
#